data_AF-A0A941S367-F1
#
_entry.id   AF-A0A941S367-F1
#
_cell.length_a   1.000
_cell.length_b   1.000
_cell.length_c   1.000
_cell.angle_alpha   90.00
_cell.angle_beta   90.00
_cell.angle_gamma   90.00
#
_symmetry.space_group_name_H-M   'P 1'
#
loop_
_entity.id
_entity.type
_entity.pdbx_description
1 polymer ?
#
loop_
_entity_poly.entity_id
_entity_poly.type
_entity_poly.pdbx_seq_one_letter_code
_entity_poly.pdbx_strand_id
1 'polypeptide(L)'
;MTLSDLAALGSLVSGLAVLVSLVFLWFQFRQTERNQRAAISQAAITRNVQHNSALFAPDMSALVLKALTQPDELSEGDVWQLTGVMRNLILSFHEVKFQHDSHLADDIIFDYALRSIKFWMASPVFRAIYEQYRPTYSQELVAEVDRLIRDQPLRSFEVRPAEFRKRLAELIAIRDSQSRAP
;
A
#
# COMPACT_ATOMS: atom_id res chain seq x y z
N MET A 1 29.94 -40.97 45.39
CA MET A 1 29.95 -40.17 44.14
C MET A 1 31.40 -39.97 43.75
N THR A 2 31.77 -40.41 42.56
CA THR A 2 33.12 -40.23 42.03
C THR A 2 33.22 -38.87 41.33
N LEU A 3 34.44 -38.35 41.15
CA LEU A 3 34.70 -37.14 40.33
C LEU A 3 34.08 -37.25 38.93
N SER A 4 33.99 -38.46 38.39
CA SER A 4 33.36 -38.76 37.11
C SER A 4 31.84 -38.53 37.13
N ASP A 5 31.16 -38.86 38.24
CA ASP A 5 29.71 -38.64 38.36
C ASP A 5 29.36 -37.14 38.43
N LEU A 6 30.22 -36.37 39.11
CA LEU A 6 30.11 -34.90 39.20
C LEU A 6 30.35 -34.23 37.84
N ALA A 7 31.32 -34.72 37.06
CA ALA A 7 31.56 -34.26 35.70
C ALA A 7 30.40 -34.62 34.75
N ALA A 8 29.84 -35.83 34.87
CA ALA A 8 28.67 -36.25 34.09
C ALA A 8 27.45 -35.36 34.37
N LEU A 9 27.16 -35.07 35.65
CA LEU A 9 26.12 -34.12 36.07
C LEU A 9 26.34 -32.71 35.52
N GLY A 10 27.57 -32.19 35.59
CA GLY A 10 27.92 -30.90 35.01
C GLY A 10 27.69 -30.84 33.49
N SER A 11 28.06 -31.91 32.78
CA SER A 11 27.83 -32.00 31.32
C SER A 11 26.34 -32.01 30.98
N LEU A 12 25.52 -32.75 31.75
CA LEU A 12 24.08 -32.84 31.55
C LEU A 12 23.41 -31.47 31.75
N VAL A 13 23.75 -30.77 32.83
CA VAL A 13 23.23 -29.43 33.13
C VAL A 13 23.66 -28.44 32.04
N SER A 14 24.91 -28.51 31.57
CA SER A 14 25.40 -27.65 30.49
C SER A 14 24.68 -27.90 29.16
N GLY A 15 24.44 -29.17 28.80
CA GLY A 15 23.69 -29.52 27.60
C GLY A 15 22.24 -29.07 27.67
N LEU A 16 21.60 -29.21 28.84
CA LEU A 16 20.24 -28.72 29.07
C LEU A 16 20.18 -27.19 28.97
N ALA A 17 21.16 -26.48 29.52
CA ALA A 17 21.25 -25.03 29.42
C ALA A 17 21.34 -24.57 27.95
N VAL A 18 22.20 -25.22 27.15
CA VAL A 18 22.31 -24.92 25.71
C VAL A 18 20.99 -25.17 24.98
N LEU A 19 20.29 -26.27 25.29
CA LEU A 19 18.99 -26.58 24.68
C LEU A 19 17.96 -25.50 25.02
N VAL A 20 17.87 -25.09 26.29
CA VAL A 20 16.97 -24.01 26.72
C VAL A 20 17.32 -22.70 26.01
N SER A 21 18.61 -22.36 25.87
CA SER A 21 19.06 -21.17 25.15
C SER A 21 18.65 -21.22 23.67
N LEU A 22 18.76 -22.37 23.00
CA LEU A 22 18.35 -22.53 21.61
C LEU A 22 16.83 -22.38 21.43
N VAL A 23 16.04 -22.97 22.33
CA VAL A 23 14.58 -22.82 22.33
C VAL A 23 14.19 -21.35 22.51
N PHE A 24 14.83 -20.66 23.47
CA PHE A 24 14.59 -19.24 23.70
C PHE A 24 14.96 -18.40 22.47
N LEU A 25 16.11 -18.66 21.85
CA LEU A 25 16.55 -17.96 20.64
C LEU A 25 15.58 -18.16 19.47
N TRP A 26 15.03 -19.38 19.32
CA TRP A 26 14.02 -19.65 18.30
C TRP A 26 12.75 -18.82 18.49
N PHE A 27 12.24 -18.74 19.72
CA PHE A 27 11.09 -17.88 20.03
C PHE A 27 11.41 -16.40 19.79
N GLN A 28 12.59 -15.95 20.22
CA GLN A 28 13.06 -14.58 20.03
C GLN A 28 13.13 -14.22 18.54
N PHE A 29 13.68 -15.11 17.71
CA PHE A 29 13.79 -14.89 16.27
C PHE A 29 12.41 -14.73 15.61
N ARG A 30 11.44 -15.60 15.94
CA ARG A 30 10.06 -15.49 15.42
C ARG A 30 9.36 -14.20 15.86
N GLN A 31 9.60 -13.76 17.10
CA GLN A 31 9.05 -12.51 17.59
C GLN A 31 9.67 -11.30 16.89
N THR A 32 10.99 -11.31 16.68
CA THR A 32 11.69 -10.27 15.93
C THR A 32 11.21 -10.19 14.49
N GLU A 33 11.04 -11.32 13.81
CA GLU A 33 10.52 -11.36 12.44
C GLU A 33 9.12 -10.75 12.36
N ARG A 34 8.22 -11.13 13.28
CA ARG A 34 6.86 -10.58 13.34
C ARG A 34 6.87 -9.06 13.59
N ASN A 35 7.72 -8.60 14.51
CA ASN A 35 7.84 -7.17 14.81
C ASN A 35 8.42 -6.37 13.64
N GLN A 36 9.40 -6.94 12.92
CA GLN A 36 9.97 -6.33 11.72
C GLN A 36 8.92 -6.20 10.61
N ARG A 37 8.15 -7.26 10.34
CA ARG A 37 7.04 -7.21 9.38
C ARG A 37 6.02 -6.13 9.76
N ALA A 38 5.60 -6.08 11.02
CA ALA A 38 4.68 -5.05 11.50
C ALA A 38 5.23 -3.63 11.33
N ALA A 39 6.52 -3.41 11.62
CA ALA A 39 7.16 -2.12 11.45
C ALA A 39 7.25 -1.68 9.97
N ILE A 40 7.55 -2.62 9.06
CA ILE A 40 7.59 -2.36 7.62
C ILE A 40 6.19 -2.00 7.11
N SER A 41 5.17 -2.79 7.46
CA SER A 41 3.77 -2.49 7.14
C SER A 41 3.34 -1.14 7.67
N GLN A 42 3.68 -0.81 8.91
CA GLN A 42 3.38 0.49 9.51
C GLN A 42 4.05 1.63 8.74
N ALA A 43 5.33 1.50 8.38
CA ALA A 43 6.04 2.50 7.60
C ALA A 43 5.41 2.71 6.21
N ALA A 44 5.01 1.63 5.54
CA ALA A 44 4.30 1.69 4.25
C ALA A 44 2.95 2.41 4.39
N ILE A 45 2.16 2.07 5.43
CA ILE A 45 0.88 2.73 5.72
C ILE A 45 1.09 4.21 6.03
N THR A 46 2.03 4.56 6.91
CA THR A 46 2.31 5.96 7.26
C THR A 46 2.71 6.78 6.03
N ARG A 47 3.56 6.23 5.15
CA ARG A 47 3.94 6.90 3.89
C ARG A 47 2.74 7.09 2.97
N ASN A 48 1.89 6.08 2.82
CA ASN A 48 0.67 6.16 2.02
C ASN A 48 -0.33 7.18 2.58
N VAL A 49 -0.50 7.25 3.90
CA VAL A 49 -1.34 8.25 4.56
C VAL A 49 -0.79 9.66 4.32
N GLN A 50 0.51 9.88 4.48
CA GLN A 50 1.14 11.17 4.20
C GLN A 50 0.96 11.58 2.74
N HIS A 51 1.16 10.65 1.81
CA HIS A 51 0.94 10.89 0.38
C HIS A 51 -0.50 11.24 0.07
N ASN A 52 -1.46 10.45 0.58
CA ASN A 52 -2.88 10.72 0.42
C ASN A 52 -3.26 12.09 1.02
N SER A 53 -2.78 12.43 2.21
CA SER A 53 -3.03 13.75 2.80
C SER A 53 -2.51 14.90 1.94
N ALA A 54 -1.36 14.72 1.26
CA ALA A 54 -0.85 15.71 0.31
C ALA A 54 -1.71 15.78 -0.97
N LEU A 55 -2.21 14.65 -1.47
CA LEU A 55 -3.16 14.62 -2.59
C LEU A 55 -4.50 15.27 -2.27
N PHE A 56 -4.94 15.16 -1.01
CA PHE A 56 -6.19 15.74 -0.53
C PHE A 56 -6.03 17.14 0.08
N ALA A 57 -4.86 17.76 -0.06
CA ALA A 57 -4.73 19.19 0.19
C ALA A 57 -5.67 19.96 -0.76
N PRO A 58 -6.26 21.10 -0.36
CA PRO A 58 -7.29 21.79 -1.15
C PRO A 58 -6.90 22.05 -2.60
N ASP A 59 -5.68 22.57 -2.82
CA ASP A 59 -5.18 22.91 -4.15
C ASP A 59 -4.94 21.66 -5.01
N MET A 60 -4.37 20.61 -4.42
CA MET A 60 -4.10 19.35 -5.11
C MET A 60 -5.40 18.59 -5.42
N SER A 61 -6.39 18.65 -4.52
CA SER A 61 -7.71 18.06 -4.73
C SER A 61 -8.43 18.72 -5.90
N ALA A 62 -8.37 20.05 -5.99
CA ALA A 62 -8.94 20.81 -7.10
C ALA A 62 -8.24 20.46 -8.42
N LEU A 63 -6.90 20.36 -8.41
CA LEU A 63 -6.11 19.97 -9.56
C LEU A 63 -6.43 18.55 -10.03
N VAL A 64 -6.47 17.56 -9.12
CA VAL A 64 -6.82 16.18 -9.46
C VAL A 64 -8.25 16.11 -9.99
N LEU A 65 -9.20 16.82 -9.37
CA LEU A 65 -10.57 16.88 -9.88
C LEU A 65 -10.61 17.45 -11.30
N LYS A 66 -9.94 18.58 -11.53
CA LYS A 66 -9.80 19.20 -12.85
C LYS A 66 -9.20 18.22 -13.87
N ALA A 67 -8.14 17.52 -13.50
CA ALA A 67 -7.51 16.50 -14.35
C ALA A 67 -8.47 15.37 -14.72
N LEU A 68 -9.36 14.99 -13.81
CA LEU A 68 -10.30 13.90 -14.02
C LEU A 68 -11.55 14.31 -14.81
N THR A 69 -12.01 15.56 -14.69
CA THR A 69 -13.28 16.02 -15.29
C THR A 69 -13.13 17.01 -16.44
N GLN A 70 -12.02 17.75 -16.49
CA GLN A 70 -11.75 18.84 -17.44
C GLN A 70 -10.29 18.79 -17.93
N PRO A 71 -9.85 17.67 -18.53
CA PRO A 71 -8.45 17.49 -18.91
C PRO A 71 -7.95 18.52 -19.93
N ASP A 72 -8.84 19.05 -20.78
CA ASP A 72 -8.50 20.05 -21.81
C ASP A 72 -8.15 21.42 -21.23
N GLU A 73 -8.48 21.69 -19.97
CA GLU A 73 -8.19 22.96 -19.29
C GLU A 73 -6.86 22.93 -18.52
N LEU A 74 -6.14 21.80 -18.51
CA LEU A 74 -4.91 21.65 -17.75
C LEU A 74 -3.81 22.58 -18.28
N SER A 75 -3.25 23.40 -17.39
CA SER A 75 -2.08 24.23 -17.69
C SER A 75 -0.80 23.39 -17.74
N GLU A 76 0.29 23.94 -18.28
CA GLU A 76 1.61 23.28 -18.20
C GLU A 76 2.04 23.03 -16.75
N GLY A 77 1.75 23.96 -15.85
CA GLY A 77 2.01 23.81 -14.42
C GLY A 77 1.19 22.70 -13.78
N ASP A 78 -0.07 22.53 -14.20
CA ASP A 78 -0.96 21.45 -13.77
C ASP A 78 -0.36 20.09 -14.15
N VAL A 79 0.07 19.93 -15.41
CA VAL A 79 0.70 18.70 -15.91
C VAL A 79 2.01 18.39 -15.18
N TRP A 80 2.82 19.41 -14.88
CA TRP A 80 4.06 19.24 -14.10
C TRP A 80 3.78 18.73 -12.68
N GLN A 81 2.79 19.29 -11.99
CA GLN A 81 2.42 18.83 -10.66
C GLN A 81 1.84 17.41 -10.67
N LEU A 82 0.97 17.10 -11.63
CA LEU A 82 0.40 15.77 -11.82
C LEU A 82 1.46 14.73 -12.18
N THR A 83 2.55 15.13 -12.85
CA THR A 83 3.71 14.26 -13.07
C THR A 83 4.33 13.82 -11.74
N GLY A 84 4.50 14.75 -10.79
CA GLY A 84 4.98 14.43 -9.44
C GLY A 84 4.05 13.45 -8.70
N VAL A 85 2.73 13.64 -8.82
CA VAL A 85 1.71 12.72 -8.29
C VAL A 85 1.86 11.33 -8.91
N MET A 86 1.86 11.24 -10.24
CA MET A 86 1.99 9.96 -10.94
C MET A 86 3.27 9.22 -10.56
N ARG A 87 4.39 9.94 -10.49
CA ARG A 87 5.68 9.36 -10.12
C ARG A 87 5.65 8.78 -8.71
N ASN A 88 5.02 9.47 -7.76
CA ASN A 88 4.85 8.95 -6.40
C ASN A 88 3.94 7.72 -6.35
N LEU A 89 2.86 7.68 -7.14
CA LEU A 89 1.96 6.53 -7.21
C LEU A 89 2.69 5.28 -7.74
N ILE A 90 3.45 5.41 -8.83
CA ILE A 90 4.22 4.31 -9.42
C ILE A 90 5.31 3.81 -8.46
N LEU A 91 6.06 4.73 -7.83
CA LEU A 91 7.10 4.35 -6.88
C LEU A 91 6.54 3.70 -5.61
N SER A 92 5.39 4.18 -5.12
CA SER A 92 4.72 3.57 -3.97
C SER A 92 4.26 2.15 -4.28
N PHE A 93 3.66 1.94 -5.46
CA PHE A 93 3.28 0.61 -5.92
C PHE A 93 4.50 -0.33 -6.03
N HIS A 94 5.57 0.12 -6.69
CA HIS A 94 6.79 -0.67 -6.85
C HIS A 94 7.40 -1.08 -5.51
N GLU A 95 7.44 -0.16 -4.54
CA GLU A 95 7.93 -0.45 -3.20
C GLU A 95 7.10 -1.51 -2.48
N VAL A 96 5.77 -1.37 -2.47
CA VAL A 96 4.89 -2.34 -1.81
C VAL A 96 5.00 -3.71 -2.46
N LYS A 97 5.13 -3.76 -3.78
CA LYS A 97 5.37 -5.02 -4.47
C LYS A 97 6.71 -5.64 -4.08
N PHE A 98 7.80 -4.87 -4.10
CA PHE A 98 9.11 -5.38 -3.72
C PHE A 98 9.09 -5.98 -2.31
N GLN A 99 8.38 -5.31 -1.38
CA GLN A 99 8.14 -5.83 -0.04
C GLN A 99 7.28 -7.10 -0.04
N HIS A 100 6.25 -7.19 -0.89
CA HIS A 100 5.38 -8.37 -1.02
C HIS A 100 6.15 -9.59 -1.57
N ASP A 101 6.90 -9.41 -2.65
CA ASP A 101 7.75 -10.45 -3.25
C ASP A 101 8.81 -10.95 -2.25
N SER A 102 9.26 -10.08 -1.36
CA SER A 102 10.21 -10.40 -0.28
C SER A 102 9.55 -10.98 0.97
N HIS A 103 8.24 -11.28 0.94
CA HIS A 103 7.43 -11.74 2.07
C HIS A 103 7.41 -10.81 3.29
N LEU A 104 7.68 -9.52 3.08
CA LEU A 104 7.68 -8.48 4.12
C LEU A 104 6.32 -7.78 4.23
N ALA A 105 5.64 -7.57 3.10
CA ALA A 105 4.26 -7.09 3.06
C ALA A 105 3.28 -8.25 2.90
N ASP A 106 2.13 -8.16 3.56
CA ASP A 106 1.05 -9.14 3.42
C ASP A 106 0.22 -8.91 2.14
N ASP A 107 -0.60 -9.90 1.80
CA ASP A 107 -1.46 -9.86 0.61
C ASP A 107 -2.48 -8.72 0.65
N ILE A 108 -2.90 -8.27 1.85
CA ILE A 108 -3.90 -7.22 2.02
C ILE A 108 -3.31 -5.87 1.60
N ILE A 109 -2.09 -5.57 2.05
CA ILE A 109 -1.37 -4.34 1.69
C ILE A 109 -1.07 -4.32 0.19
N PHE A 110 -0.66 -5.48 -0.36
CA PHE A 110 -0.39 -5.59 -1.79
C PHE A 110 -1.67 -5.42 -2.63
N ASP A 111 -2.78 -6.07 -2.28
CA ASP A 111 -4.06 -5.91 -2.98
C ASP A 111 -4.55 -4.45 -2.95
N TYR A 112 -4.37 -3.74 -1.82
CA TYR A 112 -4.67 -2.32 -1.72
C TYR A 112 -3.82 -1.48 -2.70
N ALA A 113 -2.50 -1.67 -2.71
CA ALA A 113 -1.60 -0.94 -3.60
C ALA A 113 -1.93 -1.22 -5.08
N LEU A 114 -2.21 -2.48 -5.42
CA LEU A 114 -2.61 -2.92 -6.74
C LEU A 114 -3.92 -2.27 -7.20
N ARG A 115 -4.94 -2.22 -6.34
CA ARG A 115 -6.21 -1.54 -6.65
C ARG A 115 -6.04 -0.04 -6.82
N SER A 116 -5.21 0.58 -5.98
CA SER A 116 -4.92 2.01 -6.05
C SER A 116 -4.27 2.40 -7.36
N ILE A 117 -3.19 1.72 -7.77
CA ILE A 117 -2.53 2.04 -9.05
C ILE A 117 -3.46 1.76 -10.24
N LYS A 118 -4.25 0.68 -10.21
CA LYS A 118 -5.24 0.39 -11.26
C LYS A 118 -6.31 1.46 -11.38
N PHE A 119 -6.78 2.01 -10.25
CA PHE A 119 -7.73 3.11 -10.23
C PHE A 119 -7.17 4.33 -10.95
N TRP A 120 -5.96 4.78 -10.58
CA TRP A 120 -5.33 5.95 -11.20
C TRP A 120 -4.97 5.72 -12.67
N MET A 121 -4.42 4.55 -12.99
CA MET A 121 -4.07 4.20 -14.37
C MET A 121 -5.29 4.03 -15.28
N ALA A 122 -6.51 3.91 -14.75
CA ALA A 122 -7.72 3.93 -15.56
C ALA A 122 -8.05 5.34 -16.11
N SER A 123 -7.41 6.40 -15.60
CA SER A 123 -7.59 7.76 -16.13
C SER A 123 -6.73 7.99 -17.37
N PRO A 124 -7.30 8.57 -18.45
CA PRO A 124 -6.54 8.96 -19.64
C PRO A 124 -5.39 9.93 -19.33
N VAL A 125 -5.62 10.90 -18.44
CA VAL A 125 -4.60 11.91 -18.08
C VAL A 125 -3.40 11.25 -17.41
N PHE A 126 -3.66 10.42 -16.42
CA PHE A 126 -2.61 9.70 -15.71
C PHE A 126 -1.88 8.72 -16.65
N ARG A 127 -2.60 8.02 -17.53
CA ARG A 127 -1.96 7.13 -18.52
C ARG A 127 -1.09 7.89 -19.52
N ALA A 128 -1.51 9.05 -20.00
CA ALA A 128 -0.71 9.92 -20.88
C ALA A 128 0.56 10.41 -20.19
N ILE A 129 0.47 10.84 -18.92
CA ILE A 129 1.63 11.23 -18.11
C ILE A 129 2.59 10.03 -17.95
N TYR A 130 2.07 8.85 -17.62
CA TYR A 130 2.92 7.65 -17.54
C TYR A 130 3.65 7.38 -18.85
N GLU A 131 2.98 7.41 -19.99
CA GLU A 131 3.61 7.17 -21.30
C GLU A 131 4.75 8.15 -21.59
N GLN A 132 4.58 9.43 -21.24
CA GLN A 132 5.62 10.45 -21.41
C GLN A 132 6.85 10.19 -20.53
N TYR A 133 6.65 9.70 -19.30
CA TYR A 133 7.73 9.52 -18.33
C TYR A 133 8.20 8.06 -18.17
N ARG A 134 7.57 7.11 -18.87
CA ARG A 134 7.94 5.69 -18.95
C ARG A 134 9.45 5.47 -19.18
N PRO A 135 10.14 6.25 -20.04
CA PRO A 135 11.59 6.10 -20.26
C PRO A 135 12.47 6.36 -19.02
N THR A 136 11.93 7.00 -17.97
CA THR A 136 12.68 7.32 -16.74
C THR A 136 12.69 6.18 -15.72
N TYR A 137 11.90 5.13 -15.95
CA TYR A 137 11.79 3.96 -15.07
C TYR A 137 12.65 2.80 -15.56
N SER A 138 12.95 1.86 -14.66
CA SER A 138 13.62 0.61 -15.03
C SER A 138 12.72 -0.20 -15.97
N GLN A 139 13.33 -0.99 -16.85
CA GLN A 139 12.58 -1.84 -17.79
C GLN A 139 11.66 -2.85 -17.07
N GLU A 140 12.06 -3.33 -15.91
CA GLU A 140 11.27 -4.23 -15.06
C GLU A 140 9.98 -3.56 -14.59
N LEU A 141 10.09 -2.38 -13.99
CA LEU A 141 8.93 -1.61 -13.51
C LEU A 141 8.00 -1.24 -14.66
N VAL A 142 8.58 -0.84 -15.81
CA VAL A 142 7.82 -0.56 -17.02
C VAL A 142 7.03 -1.79 -17.48
N ALA A 143 7.69 -2.94 -17.62
CA ALA A 143 7.03 -4.19 -18.05
C ALA A 143 5.92 -4.61 -17.08
N GLU A 144 6.05 -4.25 -15.81
CA GLU A 144 5.03 -4.49 -14.82
C GLU A 144 3.82 -3.56 -14.96
N VAL A 145 4.04 -2.24 -14.97
CA VAL A 145 2.95 -1.28 -15.13
C VAL A 145 2.24 -1.52 -16.47
N ASP A 146 2.97 -1.82 -17.53
CA ASP A 146 2.41 -2.17 -18.84
C ASP A 146 1.50 -3.40 -18.79
N ARG A 147 1.87 -4.42 -18.00
CA ARG A 147 1.00 -5.59 -17.77
C ARG A 147 -0.26 -5.19 -17.02
N LEU A 148 -0.16 -4.33 -16.02
CA LEU A 148 -1.31 -3.86 -15.24
C LEU A 148 -2.32 -3.09 -16.09
N ILE A 149 -1.83 -2.24 -16.99
CA ILE A 149 -2.69 -1.36 -17.77
C ILE A 149 -3.26 -2.01 -19.03
N ARG A 150 -2.64 -3.08 -19.53
CA ARG A 150 -3.09 -3.81 -20.72
C ARG A 150 -4.56 -4.21 -20.64
N ASP A 151 -4.96 -4.76 -19.49
CA ASP A 151 -6.32 -5.28 -19.27
C ASP A 151 -7.21 -4.27 -18.52
N GLN A 152 -6.68 -3.08 -18.22
CA GLN A 152 -7.39 -2.06 -17.45
C GLN A 152 -8.01 -1.04 -18.42
N PRO A 153 -9.34 -1.07 -18.64
CA PRO A 153 -10.00 -0.13 -19.53
C PRO A 153 -9.89 1.29 -18.99
N LEU A 154 -9.79 2.24 -19.91
CA LEU A 154 -9.91 3.66 -19.60
C LEU A 154 -11.32 3.95 -19.09
N ARG A 155 -11.42 4.87 -18.13
CA ARG A 155 -12.68 5.28 -17.51
C ARG A 155 -12.85 6.79 -17.64
N SER A 156 -14.07 7.20 -17.94
CA SER A 156 -14.50 8.57 -17.65
C SER A 156 -14.66 8.70 -16.14
N PHE A 157 -14.04 9.72 -15.56
CA PHE A 157 -14.18 10.04 -14.15
C PHE A 157 -15.25 11.08 -13.99
N GLU A 158 -16.48 10.62 -13.71
CA GLU A 158 -17.58 11.50 -13.40
C GLU A 158 -17.76 11.55 -11.88
N VAL A 159 -17.55 12.74 -11.31
CA VAL A 159 -18.07 13.01 -9.98
C VAL A 159 -19.58 13.14 -10.11
N ARG A 160 -20.32 12.30 -9.37
CA ARG A 160 -21.79 12.25 -9.42
C ARG A 160 -22.38 12.68 -8.07
N PRO A 161 -22.40 13.99 -7.74
CA PRO A 161 -22.89 14.47 -6.44
C PRO A 161 -24.36 14.09 -6.18
N ALA A 162 -25.17 14.00 -7.24
CA ALA A 162 -26.56 13.59 -7.12
C ALA A 162 -26.70 12.14 -6.65
N GLU A 163 -25.90 11.21 -7.18
CA GLU A 163 -25.90 9.81 -6.76
C GLU A 163 -25.36 9.67 -5.34
N PHE A 164 -24.31 10.40 -4.99
CA PHE A 164 -23.82 10.49 -3.62
C PHE A 164 -24.91 10.95 -2.65
N ARG A 165 -25.60 12.07 -2.96
CA ARG A 165 -26.70 12.60 -2.13
C ARG A 165 -27.86 11.61 -2.00
N LYS A 166 -28.22 10.94 -3.10
CA LYS A 166 -29.24 9.88 -3.08
C LYS A 166 -28.84 8.75 -2.14
N ARG A 167 -27.62 8.23 -2.27
CA ARG A 167 -27.13 7.13 -1.44
C ARG A 167 -27.01 7.53 0.03
N LEU A 168 -26.60 8.77 0.30
CA LEU A 168 -26.57 9.33 1.65
C LEU A 168 -27.97 9.36 2.28
N ALA A 169 -28.98 9.82 1.53
CA ALA A 169 -30.36 9.83 2.00
C ALA A 169 -30.90 8.43 2.31
N GLU A 170 -30.60 7.44 1.47
CA GLU A 170 -30.96 6.03 1.71
C GLU A 170 -30.34 5.50 3.02
N LEU A 171 -29.06 5.79 3.27
CA LEU A 171 -28.36 5.36 4.49
C LEU A 171 -28.90 6.05 5.76
N ILE A 172 -29.27 7.32 5.66
CA ILE A 172 -29.93 8.05 6.76
C ILE A 172 -31.28 7.41 7.08
N ALA A 173 -32.09 7.08 6.07
CA ALA A 173 -33.37 6.42 6.28
C ALA A 173 -33.22 5.04 6.94
N ILE A 174 -32.21 4.25 6.56
CA ILE A 174 -31.90 2.96 7.18
C ILE A 174 -31.55 3.15 8.66
N ARG A 175 -30.64 4.08 8.98
CA ARG A 175 -30.25 4.39 10.37
C ARG A 175 -31.49 4.74 11.21
N ASP A 176 -32.34 5.62 10.70
CA ASP A 176 -33.52 6.10 11.43
C ASP A 176 -34.58 5.00 11.62
N SER A 177 -34.65 4.02 10.70
CA SER A 177 -35.50 2.84 10.84
C SER A 177 -34.98 1.85 11.90
N GLN A 178 -33.66 1.69 12.01
CA GLN A 178 -33.03 0.82 13.02
C GLN A 178 -33.12 1.40 14.44
N SER A 179 -33.07 2.73 14.58
CA SER A 179 -33.26 3.40 15.88
C SER A 179 -34.70 3.39 16.39
N ARG A 180 -35.67 2.97 15.57
CA ARG A 180 -37.11 2.90 15.92
C ARG A 180 -37.63 1.47 16.13
N ALA A 181 -36.77 0.46 16.00
CA ALA A 181 -37.12 -0.91 16.35
C ALA A 181 -37.06 -1.08 17.88
N PRO A 182 -38.17 -1.44 18.56
CA PRO A 182 -38.22 -1.68 20.00
C PRO A 182 -37.43 -2.92 20.44
#